data_AF-A0A533Z419-F1
#
_entry.id   AF-A0A533Z419-F1
#
_cell.length_a   1.000
_cell.length_b   1.000
_cell.length_c   1.000
_cell.angle_alpha   90.00
_cell.angle_beta   90.00
_cell.angle_gamma   90.00
#
_symmetry.space_group_name_H-M   'P 1'
#
loop_
_entity.id
_entity.type
_entity.pdbx_description
1 polymer ?
#
loop_
_entity_poly.entity_id
_entity_poly.type
_entity_poly.pdbx_seq_one_letter_code
_entity_poly.pdbx_strand_id
1 'polypeptide(L)' 'ARMRRALDECVVEGIKTTIPLHRRILDDPDFQKGRFSTAFLERFSSPPPAG' A
#
# COMPACT_ATOMS: atom_id res chain seq x y z
N ALA A 1 11.27 -1.73 7.71
CA ALA A 1 12.15 -1.97 6.53
C ALA A 1 12.09 -3.41 5.97
N ARG A 2 11.90 -4.47 6.77
CA ARG A 2 11.92 -5.87 6.30
C ARG A 2 10.88 -6.20 5.21
N MET A 3 9.64 -5.75 5.39
CA MET A 3 8.54 -5.97 4.44
C MET A 3 8.79 -5.33 3.06
N ARG A 4 9.37 -4.13 3.03
CA ARG A 4 9.65 -3.41 1.78
C ARG A 4 10.68 -4.17 0.93
N ARG A 5 11.78 -4.62 1.56
CA ARG A 5 12.78 -5.47 0.91
C ARG A 5 12.19 -6.77 0.36
N ALA A 6 11.36 -7.45 1.16
CA ALA A 6 10.70 -8.67 0.71
C ALA A 6 9.78 -8.45 -0.51
N LEU A 7 9.08 -7.31 -0.57
CA LEU A 7 8.28 -6.96 -1.76
C LEU A 7 9.16 -6.58 -2.96
N ASP A 8 10.35 -6.04 -2.75
CA ASP A 8 11.29 -5.67 -3.81
C ASP A 8 11.94 -6.90 -4.46
N GLU A 9 12.15 -7.95 -3.69
CA GLU A 9 12.68 -9.24 -4.14
C GLU A 9 11.58 -10.18 -4.70
N CYS A 10 10.30 -9.84 -4.50
CA CYS A 10 9.18 -10.64 -4.96
C CYS A 10 8.89 -10.39 -6.45
N VAL A 11 9.43 -11.25 -7.31
CA VAL A 11 9.18 -11.23 -8.76
C VAL A 11 8.12 -12.25 -9.13
N VAL A 12 7.00 -11.77 -9.70
CA VAL A 12 5.91 -12.60 -10.22
C VAL A 12 5.63 -12.18 -11.65
N GLU A 13 5.77 -13.11 -12.60
CA GLU A 13 5.60 -12.87 -14.03
C GLU A 13 4.26 -13.41 -14.54
N GLY A 14 3.75 -12.81 -15.62
CA GLY A 14 2.56 -13.29 -16.34
C GLY A 14 1.20 -12.93 -15.72
N ILE A 15 1.16 -12.39 -14.50
CA ILE A 15 -0.09 -11.94 -13.84
C ILE A 15 0.07 -10.61 -13.12
N LYS A 16 -1.02 -9.86 -13.02
CA LYS A 16 -1.08 -8.67 -12.15
C LYS A 16 -1.11 -9.12 -10.69
N THR A 17 -0.32 -8.46 -9.85
CA THR A 17 -0.28 -8.71 -8.41
C THR A 17 -0.70 -7.48 -7.62
N THR A 18 -0.93 -7.67 -6.32
CA THR A 18 -1.21 -6.58 -5.37
C THR A 18 0.07 -5.97 -4.78
N ILE A 19 1.26 -6.36 -5.25
CA ILE A 19 2.55 -5.82 -4.78
C ILE A 19 2.60 -4.28 -4.87
N PRO A 20 2.16 -3.63 -5.98
CA PRO A 20 2.15 -2.17 -6.05
C PRO A 20 1.25 -1.51 -5.00
N LEU A 21 0.11 -2.12 -4.68
CA LEU A 21 -0.80 -1.64 -3.63
C LEU A 21 -0.12 -1.69 -2.26
N HIS A 22 0.48 -2.83 -1.91
CA HIS A 22 1.15 -2.99 -0.62
C HIS A 22 2.35 -2.04 -0.46
N ARG A 23 3.11 -1.79 -1.53
CA ARG A 23 4.18 -0.78 -1.50
C ARG A 23 3.64 0.61 -1.16
N ARG A 24 2.56 1.05 -1.82
CA ARG A 24 1.97 2.37 -1.56
C ARG A 24 1.46 2.49 -0.12
N ILE A 25 0.88 1.42 0.44
CA ILE A 25 0.42 1.38 1.83
C ILE A 25 1.60 1.49 2.81
N LEU A 26 2.70 0.75 2.57
CA LEU A 26 3.89 0.81 3.42
C LEU A 26 4.60 2.17 3.38
N ASP A 27 4.42 2.92 2.30
CA ASP A 27 4.97 4.27 2.12
C ASP A 27 4.05 5.36 2.72
N ASP A 28 2.85 5.01 3.17
CA ASP A 28 1.91 5.95 3.80
C ASP A 28 2.37 6.36 5.21
N PRO A 29 2.50 7.67 5.51
CA PRO A 29 2.97 8.13 6.81
C PRO A 29 2.06 7.76 7.99
N ASP A 30 0.75 7.68 7.79
CA ASP A 30 -0.19 7.32 8.86
C ASP A 30 -0.14 5.81 9.13
N PHE A 31 0.02 5.01 8.08
CA PHE A 31 0.32 3.58 8.21
C PHE A 31 1.62 3.34 8.99
N GLN A 32 2.70 4.06 8.66
CA GLN A 32 3.98 3.98 9.36
C GLN A 32 3.91 4.40 10.83
N LYS A 33 3.03 5.36 11.16
CA LYS A 33 2.78 5.83 12.53
C LYS A 33 1.78 4.96 13.30
N GLY A 34 1.23 3.90 12.69
CA GLY A 34 0.22 3.04 13.29
C GLY A 34 -1.16 3.70 13.43
N ARG A 35 -1.42 4.78 12.69
CA ARG A 35 -2.66 5.56 12.72
C ARG A 35 -3.62 5.11 11.64
N PHE A 36 -4.08 3.87 11.72
CA PHE A 36 -5.03 3.30 10.75
C PHE A 36 -6.13 2.50 11.46
N SER A 37 -7.22 2.26 10.74
CA SER A 37 -8.37 1.48 11.22
C SER A 37 -8.79 0.45 10.15
N THR A 38 -9.83 -0.32 10.44
CA THR A 38 -10.43 -1.23 9.45
C THR A 38 -10.98 -0.50 8.21
N ALA A 39 -11.29 0.80 8.32
CA ALA A 39 -11.73 1.66 7.22
C ALA A 39 -10.58 2.33 6.43
N PHE A 40 -9.32 1.96 6.71
CA PHE A 40 -8.15 2.59 6.11
C PHE A 40 -8.17 2.53 4.57
N LEU A 41 -8.47 1.35 4.00
CA LEU A 41 -8.39 1.13 2.56
C LEU A 41 -9.41 1.98 1.77
N GLU A 42 -10.58 2.25 2.35
CA GLU A 42 -11.61 3.10 1.72
C GLU A 42 -11.10 4.53 1.54
N ARG A 43 -10.42 5.07 2.56
CA ARG A 43 -9.81 6.40 2.52
C ARG A 43 -8.60 6.42 1.59
N PHE A 44 -7.77 5.39 1.66
CA PHE A 44 -6.53 5.28 0.88
C PHE A 44 -6.77 5.16 -0.63
N SER A 45 -7.90 4.56 -1.03
CA SER A 45 -8.28 4.35 -2.43
C SER A 45 -9.23 5.42 -2.98
N SER A 46 -9.75 6.31 -2.14
CA SER A 46 -10.66 7.37 -2.59
C SER A 46 -9.90 8.38 -3.47
N PRO A 47 -10.40 8.70 -4.69
CA PRO A 47 -9.86 9.81 -5.47
C PRO A 47 -10.03 11.12 -4.69
N PRO A 48 -9.11 12.10 -4.84
CA PRO A 48 -9.34 13.42 -4.26
C PRO A 48 -10.68 13.96 -4.78
N PRO A 49 -11.47 14.65 -3.93
CA PRO A 49 -12.74 15.21 -4.36
C PRO A 49 -12.50 16.10 -5.58
N ALA A 50 -13.20 15.81 -6.67
CA ALA A 50 -13.21 16.67 -7.85
C ALA A 50 -13.84 18.00 -7.41
N GLY A 51 -13.00 19.04 -7.31
CA GLY A 51 -13.45 20.41 -7.15
C GLY A 51 -14.10 20.93 -8.43
#